data_AF-A0A952PBP3-F1
#
_entry.id   AF-A0A952PBP3-F1
#
_cell.length_a   1.000
_cell.length_b   1.000
_cell.length_c   1.000
_cell.angle_alpha   90.00
_cell.angle_beta   90.00
_cell.angle_gamma   90.00
#
_symmetry.space_group_name_H-M   'P 1'
#
loop_
_entity.id
_entity.type
_entity.pdbx_description
1 polymer ?
#
loop_
_entity_poly.entity_id
_entity_poly.type
_entity_poly.pdbx_seq_one_letter_code
_entity_poly.pdbx_strand_id
1 'polypeptide(L)'
;MKNYIIYIIVSGFIITGCFDTELPVKPYPRGDTKVTVVEMSPDYTNQIYFNFEKNLVIKENHRDAWDLAFQCYDEEYFILLNGAKLMEAADMGPVDFSSVTSRSGAEFKYDSTNGDFENYSIGKWWVDGGNEAQSKNHVYIINRGRDIEGKRMGFVKMQLLSANFEGYKIKFAELDGSNESTASIPRNNKYNYIMFSFDYPEQALELEPEKQDWDILFTRYLAFLPFNNSLLPYGVTGVMINHTLTEVTSDSLRPFSDIVLNDIDNYSFSKSPGFIGHEWKDFELNGEIYTAKDYVTYIFKDVNDFYWKFRFIDFYNDDKQRGYPKFEFKKL
;
A
#
# COMPACT_ATOMS: atom_id res chain seq x y z
N MET A 1 83.71 38.33 -7.58
CA MET A 1 82.24 38.41 -7.67
C MET A 1 81.80 38.16 -9.10
N LYS A 2 81.24 36.98 -9.37
CA LYS A 2 80.44 36.71 -10.59
C LYS A 2 79.32 35.79 -10.13
N ASN A 3 78.12 36.35 -9.99
CA ASN A 3 76.93 35.67 -9.54
C ASN A 3 76.36 34.86 -10.71
N TYR A 4 76.17 33.55 -10.52
CA TYR A 4 75.43 32.71 -11.46
C TYR A 4 73.98 32.64 -11.00
N ILE A 5 73.08 33.25 -11.77
CA ILE A 5 71.64 33.19 -11.58
C ILE A 5 71.14 31.91 -12.25
N ILE A 6 70.57 31.01 -11.47
CA ILE A 6 69.89 29.78 -11.95
C ILE A 6 68.44 30.17 -12.27
N TYR A 7 68.05 30.08 -13.54
CA TYR A 7 66.67 30.22 -13.97
C TYR A 7 65.94 28.88 -13.79
N ILE A 8 65.01 28.82 -12.84
CA ILE A 8 64.06 27.71 -12.69
C ILE A 8 62.91 27.95 -13.67
N ILE A 9 62.83 27.14 -14.72
CA ILE A 9 61.68 27.11 -15.64
C ILE A 9 60.56 26.32 -14.95
N VAL A 10 59.55 27.03 -14.45
CA VAL A 10 58.31 26.44 -13.95
C VAL A 10 57.39 26.17 -15.13
N SER A 11 57.32 24.91 -15.55
CA SER A 11 56.36 24.43 -16.55
C SER A 11 54.98 24.31 -15.91
N GLY A 12 54.10 25.29 -16.13
CA GLY A 12 52.71 25.23 -15.69
C GLY A 12 51.89 24.26 -16.54
N PHE A 13 51.55 23.09 -16.00
CA PHE A 13 50.53 22.21 -16.58
C PHE A 13 49.15 22.81 -16.33
N ILE A 14 48.52 23.34 -17.37
CA ILE A 14 47.11 23.74 -17.34
C ILE A 14 46.29 22.46 -17.51
N ILE A 15 45.74 21.96 -16.41
CA ILE A 15 44.78 20.84 -16.42
C ILE A 15 43.45 21.44 -16.91
N THR A 16 43.14 21.24 -18.18
CA THR A 16 41.80 21.55 -18.71
C THR A 16 40.90 20.35 -18.41
N GLY A 17 40.05 20.48 -17.39
CA GLY A 17 38.99 19.52 -17.15
C GLY A 17 37.97 19.60 -18.30
N CYS A 18 37.95 18.59 -19.16
CA CYS A 18 36.85 18.37 -20.08
C CYS A 18 35.67 17.87 -19.23
N PHE A 19 34.84 18.79 -18.76
CA PHE A 19 33.51 18.42 -18.29
C PHE A 19 32.74 17.96 -19.53
N ASP A 20 32.30 16.70 -19.56
CA ASP A 20 31.28 16.28 -20.51
C ASP A 20 30.09 17.22 -20.31
N THR A 21 29.81 18.04 -21.32
CA THR A 21 28.60 18.85 -21.34
C THR A 21 27.43 17.89 -21.24
N GLU A 22 26.75 17.87 -20.09
CA GLU A 22 25.51 17.10 -19.93
C GLU A 22 24.59 17.49 -21.08
N LEU A 23 24.33 16.53 -21.96
CA LEU A 23 23.43 16.76 -23.08
C LEU A 23 22.05 17.05 -22.48
N PRO A 24 21.42 18.19 -22.79
CA PRO A 24 20.11 18.51 -22.25
C PRO A 24 19.16 17.37 -22.60
N VAL A 25 18.62 16.70 -21.57
CA VAL A 25 17.60 15.67 -21.74
C VAL A 25 16.42 16.33 -22.44
N LYS A 26 16.00 15.76 -23.58
CA LYS A 26 14.84 16.28 -24.30
C LYS A 26 13.63 16.29 -23.35
N PRO A 27 12.88 17.40 -23.24
CA PRO A 27 11.70 17.45 -22.40
C PRO A 27 10.73 16.32 -22.75
N TYR A 28 10.29 15.55 -21.76
CA TYR A 28 9.25 14.54 -21.96
C TYR A 28 7.93 15.26 -22.30
N PRO A 29 7.16 14.81 -23.31
CA PRO A 29 5.88 15.43 -23.63
C PRO A 29 4.88 15.25 -22.48
N ARG A 30 4.39 16.36 -21.93
CA ARG A 30 3.48 16.39 -20.75
C ARG A 30 2.02 16.01 -21.08
N GLY A 31 1.63 16.12 -22.35
CA GLY A 31 0.28 15.80 -22.83
C GLY A 31 -0.84 16.72 -22.31
N ASP A 32 -2.07 16.43 -22.74
CA ASP A 32 -3.29 17.09 -22.29
C ASP A 32 -3.87 16.43 -21.03
N THR A 33 -4.78 17.12 -20.35
CA THR A 33 -5.54 16.54 -19.23
C THR A 33 -6.39 15.37 -19.74
N LYS A 34 -6.29 14.23 -19.05
CA LYS A 34 -7.07 13.02 -19.32
C LYS A 34 -8.16 12.87 -18.25
N VAL A 35 -9.28 12.24 -18.61
CA VAL A 35 -10.36 11.87 -17.68
C VAL A 35 -10.58 10.37 -17.76
N THR A 36 -10.66 9.72 -16.61
CA THR A 36 -10.86 8.27 -16.49
C THR A 36 -11.87 7.96 -15.38
N VAL A 37 -12.56 6.84 -15.53
CA VAL A 37 -13.45 6.24 -14.52
C VAL A 37 -12.88 4.88 -14.14
N VAL A 38 -12.91 4.56 -12.85
CA VAL A 38 -12.61 3.22 -12.33
C VAL A 38 -13.90 2.59 -11.82
N GLU A 39 -14.24 1.38 -12.28
CA GLU A 39 -15.52 0.73 -12.04
C GLU A 39 -15.43 -0.26 -10.88
N MET A 40 -15.65 0.18 -9.64
CA MET A 40 -15.53 -0.71 -8.47
C MET A 40 -16.72 -1.64 -8.25
N SER A 41 -17.77 -1.53 -9.08
CA SER A 41 -19.15 -1.99 -8.86
C SER A 41 -19.90 -1.26 -7.72
N PRO A 42 -21.25 -1.27 -7.71
CA PRO A 42 -22.07 -0.60 -6.70
C PRO A 42 -21.84 -1.07 -5.26
N ASP A 43 -21.43 -2.33 -5.09
CA ASP A 43 -21.14 -2.96 -3.79
C ASP A 43 -19.65 -2.97 -3.45
N TYR A 44 -18.83 -2.39 -4.33
CA TYR A 44 -17.38 -2.27 -4.18
C TYR A 44 -16.72 -3.65 -3.96
N THR A 45 -17.17 -4.67 -4.70
CA THR A 45 -16.69 -6.05 -4.53
C THR A 45 -15.24 -6.22 -4.98
N ASN A 46 -14.74 -5.28 -5.78
CA ASN A 46 -13.47 -5.43 -6.46
C ASN A 46 -12.43 -4.46 -5.90
N GLN A 47 -11.18 -4.91 -5.89
CA GLN A 47 -10.00 -4.09 -5.69
C GLN A 47 -9.28 -3.92 -7.04
N ILE A 48 -8.95 -2.68 -7.40
CA ILE A 48 -8.54 -2.31 -8.77
C ILE A 48 -7.23 -1.54 -8.74
N TYR A 49 -6.23 -2.07 -9.44
CA TYR A 49 -4.90 -1.47 -9.59
C TYR A 49 -4.85 -0.63 -10.86
N PHE A 50 -4.43 0.63 -10.75
CA PHE A 50 -4.40 1.58 -11.86
C PHE A 50 -2.99 2.15 -12.09
N ASN A 51 -2.66 2.43 -13.35
CA ASN A 51 -1.42 3.07 -13.77
C ASN A 51 -1.71 4.34 -14.59
N PHE A 52 -1.14 5.47 -14.19
CA PHE A 52 -1.40 6.77 -14.80
C PHE A 52 -0.71 6.96 -16.16
N GLU A 53 0.54 6.47 -16.29
CA GLU A 53 1.28 6.60 -17.55
C GLU A 53 0.60 5.81 -18.67
N LYS A 54 0.24 4.56 -18.37
CA LYS A 54 -0.51 3.68 -19.30
C LYS A 54 -1.96 4.14 -19.45
N ASN A 55 -2.51 4.86 -18.46
CA ASN A 55 -3.93 5.18 -18.34
C ASN A 55 -4.81 3.92 -18.41
N LEU A 56 -4.48 2.91 -17.61
CA LEU A 56 -5.15 1.61 -17.66
C LEU A 56 -5.33 1.02 -16.26
N VAL A 57 -6.43 0.29 -16.10
CA VAL A 57 -6.56 -0.74 -15.07
C VAL A 57 -5.62 -1.88 -15.42
N ILE A 58 -4.70 -2.19 -14.51
CA ILE A 58 -3.67 -3.23 -14.70
C ILE A 58 -4.20 -4.58 -14.26
N LYS A 59 -4.95 -4.59 -13.16
CA LYS A 59 -5.50 -5.81 -12.57
C LYS A 59 -6.68 -5.49 -11.68
N GLU A 60 -7.58 -6.44 -11.61
CA GLU A 60 -8.81 -6.39 -10.82
C GLU A 60 -9.04 -7.75 -10.19
N ASN A 61 -9.37 -7.78 -8.91
CA ASN A 61 -9.68 -9.01 -8.19
C ASN A 61 -10.80 -8.74 -7.17
N HIS A 62 -11.48 -9.78 -6.70
CA HIS A 62 -12.40 -9.65 -5.56
C HIS A 62 -11.64 -9.28 -4.28
N ARG A 63 -12.20 -8.34 -3.51
CA ARG A 63 -11.58 -7.83 -2.28
C ARG A 63 -11.47 -8.86 -1.17
N ASP A 64 -12.23 -9.95 -1.21
CA ASP A 64 -12.24 -11.02 -0.20
C ASP A 64 -11.51 -12.29 -0.63
N ALA A 65 -10.86 -12.28 -1.81
CA ALA A 65 -10.11 -13.42 -2.37
C ALA A 65 -8.88 -13.83 -1.55
N TRP A 66 -8.51 -13.03 -0.55
CA TRP A 66 -7.33 -13.25 0.31
C TRP A 66 -7.62 -12.88 1.77
N ASP A 67 -6.82 -13.44 2.68
CA ASP A 67 -6.88 -13.19 4.13
C ASP A 67 -5.65 -12.40 4.60
N LEU A 68 -4.45 -12.82 4.17
CA LEU A 68 -3.18 -12.26 4.62
C LEU A 68 -2.34 -11.79 3.43
N ALA A 69 -1.61 -10.68 3.58
CA ALA A 69 -0.64 -10.18 2.62
C ALA A 69 0.77 -10.21 3.22
N PHE A 70 1.68 -10.93 2.59
CA PHE A 70 3.05 -11.17 3.05
C PHE A 70 4.05 -10.28 2.31
N GLN A 71 4.80 -9.46 3.03
CA GLN A 71 5.73 -8.47 2.48
C GLN A 71 6.88 -9.09 1.67
N CYS A 72 7.15 -8.55 0.49
CA CYS A 72 8.15 -9.07 -0.44
C CYS A 72 9.29 -8.10 -0.78
N TYR A 73 9.28 -6.91 -0.19
CA TYR A 73 10.32 -5.89 -0.33
C TYR A 73 11.08 -5.70 0.98
N ASP A 74 12.26 -5.08 0.90
CA ASP A 74 13.19 -4.83 2.00
C ASP A 74 13.56 -6.08 2.82
N GLU A 75 14.22 -5.87 3.97
CA GLU A 75 14.69 -6.93 4.87
C GLU A 75 13.70 -7.24 6.00
N GLU A 76 12.50 -6.67 5.93
CA GLU A 76 11.43 -6.86 6.91
C GLU A 76 10.40 -7.90 6.49
N TYR A 77 9.62 -8.38 7.45
CA TYR A 77 8.74 -9.53 7.30
C TYR A 77 7.31 -9.26 7.76
N PHE A 78 6.78 -8.05 7.57
CA PHE A 78 5.41 -7.76 8.02
C PHE A 78 4.35 -8.57 7.26
N ILE A 79 3.25 -8.82 7.96
CA ILE A 79 2.08 -9.54 7.46
C ILE A 79 0.86 -8.68 7.77
N LEU A 80 0.09 -8.35 6.74
CA LEU A 80 -1.09 -7.50 6.86
C LEU A 80 -2.36 -8.35 6.80
N LEU A 81 -3.34 -7.98 7.61
CA LEU A 81 -4.70 -8.51 7.52
C LEU A 81 -5.46 -7.85 6.38
N ASN A 82 -6.40 -8.58 5.79
CA ASN A 82 -7.33 -7.99 4.85
C ASN A 82 -8.38 -7.10 5.53
N GLY A 83 -8.08 -5.80 5.62
CA GLY A 83 -9.00 -4.79 6.15
C GLY A 83 -10.33 -4.70 5.40
N ALA A 84 -10.40 -5.10 4.13
CA ALA A 84 -11.63 -5.09 3.33
C ALA A 84 -12.69 -6.08 3.86
N LYS A 85 -12.23 -7.12 4.59
CA LYS A 85 -13.04 -8.14 5.27
C LYS A 85 -13.35 -7.79 6.73
N LEU A 86 -12.85 -6.66 7.24
CA LEU A 86 -12.90 -6.29 8.67
C LEU A 86 -12.21 -7.34 9.57
N MET A 87 -11.08 -7.87 9.11
CA MET A 87 -10.28 -8.81 9.88
C MET A 87 -9.60 -8.14 11.09
N GLU A 88 -9.46 -8.90 12.16
CA GLU A 88 -8.75 -8.53 13.38
C GLU A 88 -7.94 -9.73 13.88
N ALA A 89 -6.84 -9.46 14.58
CA ALA A 89 -6.04 -10.51 15.20
C ALA A 89 -5.72 -10.18 16.66
N ALA A 90 -5.52 -11.22 17.46
CA ALA A 90 -5.09 -11.14 18.84
C ALA A 90 -3.82 -11.99 19.01
N ASP A 91 -2.77 -11.39 19.58
CA ASP A 91 -1.55 -12.09 19.98
C ASP A 91 -1.75 -12.75 21.35
N MET A 92 -1.72 -14.09 21.39
CA MET A 92 -1.85 -14.87 22.62
C MET A 92 -0.50 -15.09 23.32
N GLY A 93 0.59 -14.58 22.76
CA GLY A 93 1.95 -14.71 23.27
C GLY A 93 2.57 -16.09 22.98
N PRO A 94 3.71 -16.39 23.62
CA PRO A 94 4.48 -17.61 23.41
C PRO A 94 3.88 -18.80 24.18
N VAL A 95 2.63 -19.15 23.83
CA VAL A 95 1.89 -20.28 24.40
C VAL A 95 1.96 -21.50 23.48
N ASP A 96 1.66 -22.68 24.00
CA ASP A 96 1.57 -23.87 23.15
C ASP A 96 0.40 -23.75 22.16
N PHE A 97 0.64 -24.11 20.89
CA PHE A 97 -0.34 -24.01 19.81
C PHE A 97 -1.62 -24.82 20.10
N SER A 98 -1.48 -25.96 20.77
CA SER A 98 -2.64 -26.80 21.12
C SER A 98 -3.48 -26.21 22.27
N SER A 99 -2.89 -25.36 23.11
CA SER A 99 -3.57 -24.75 24.26
C SER A 99 -4.60 -23.68 23.87
N VAL A 100 -4.39 -23.01 22.72
CA VAL A 100 -5.33 -22.01 22.21
C VAL A 100 -6.52 -22.72 21.57
N THR A 101 -7.62 -22.81 22.32
CA THR A 101 -8.85 -23.51 21.90
C THR A 101 -10.10 -22.63 21.87
N SER A 102 -9.98 -21.41 22.35
CA SER A 102 -11.08 -20.43 22.38
C SER A 102 -10.53 -19.01 22.34
N ARG A 103 -11.44 -18.04 22.22
CA ARG A 103 -11.13 -16.59 22.19
C ARG A 103 -10.99 -15.99 23.60
N SER A 104 -10.94 -16.82 24.64
CA SER A 104 -10.86 -16.33 26.02
C SER A 104 -9.55 -15.58 26.25
N GLY A 105 -9.65 -14.34 26.74
CA GLY A 105 -8.49 -13.47 26.98
C GLY A 105 -7.86 -12.87 25.71
N ALA A 106 -8.48 -13.04 24.54
CA ALA A 106 -7.99 -12.46 23.30
C ALA A 106 -8.29 -10.96 23.23
N GLU A 107 -7.25 -10.15 23.05
CA GLU A 107 -7.36 -8.71 22.78
C GLU A 107 -7.21 -8.44 21.29
N PHE A 108 -8.34 -8.35 20.59
CA PHE A 108 -8.35 -8.15 19.15
C PHE A 108 -7.97 -6.73 18.75
N LYS A 109 -7.12 -6.63 17.73
CA LYS A 109 -6.68 -5.38 17.12
C LYS A 109 -6.90 -5.43 15.61
N TYR A 110 -7.15 -4.26 15.03
CA TYR A 110 -7.23 -4.06 13.59
C TYR A 110 -5.92 -3.47 13.07
N ASP A 111 -5.60 -3.79 11.83
CA ASP A 111 -4.57 -3.05 11.10
C ASP A 111 -5.09 -1.66 10.72
N SER A 112 -4.19 -0.68 10.67
CA SER A 112 -4.50 0.64 10.13
C SER A 112 -3.97 0.78 8.70
N THR A 113 -4.01 1.99 8.14
CA THR A 113 -3.51 2.27 6.77
C THR A 113 -2.41 3.34 6.76
N ASN A 114 -1.82 3.62 7.91
CA ASN A 114 -0.82 4.69 8.10
C ASN A 114 0.63 4.26 7.76
N GLY A 115 0.88 2.98 7.46
CA GLY A 115 2.21 2.43 7.24
C GLY A 115 3.02 2.09 8.50
N ASP A 116 2.45 2.19 9.70
CA ASP A 116 3.09 1.82 10.98
C ASP A 116 3.00 0.30 11.24
N PHE A 117 3.61 -0.47 10.34
CA PHE A 117 3.47 -1.93 10.30
C PHE A 117 3.93 -2.65 11.57
N GLU A 118 4.87 -2.07 12.33
CA GLU A 118 5.34 -2.64 13.60
C GLU A 118 4.23 -2.74 14.64
N ASN A 119 3.29 -1.79 14.63
CA ASN A 119 2.19 -1.69 15.59
C ASN A 119 0.86 -2.26 15.08
N TYR A 120 0.87 -2.94 13.92
CA TYR A 120 -0.30 -3.62 13.39
C TYR A 120 -0.64 -4.87 14.23
N SER A 121 -1.76 -5.51 13.93
CA SER A 121 -2.33 -6.57 14.77
C SER A 121 -1.38 -7.76 14.98
N ILE A 122 -0.63 -8.16 13.94
CA ILE A 122 0.45 -9.15 14.03
C ILE A 122 1.78 -8.47 14.40
N GLY A 123 2.06 -7.30 13.80
CA GLY A 123 3.22 -6.46 14.07
C GLY A 123 4.57 -7.14 13.78
N LYS A 124 5.63 -6.67 14.46
CA LYS A 124 6.95 -7.31 14.40
C LYS A 124 6.92 -8.65 15.16
N TRP A 125 6.59 -9.73 14.46
CA TRP A 125 6.46 -11.09 15.02
C TRP A 125 7.79 -11.85 15.15
N TRP A 126 8.90 -11.26 14.70
CA TRP A 126 10.22 -11.86 14.72
C TRP A 126 11.21 -11.09 15.60
N VAL A 127 12.34 -11.73 15.90
CA VAL A 127 13.56 -11.10 16.40
C VAL A 127 14.65 -11.21 15.34
N ASP A 128 15.52 -10.21 15.28
CA ASP A 128 16.56 -10.13 14.25
C ASP A 128 17.65 -11.18 14.55
N GLY A 129 17.77 -12.18 13.67
CA GLY A 129 18.60 -13.38 13.88
C GLY A 129 19.85 -13.45 12.99
N GLY A 130 20.28 -12.32 12.42
CA GLY A 130 21.28 -12.28 11.35
C GLY A 130 20.60 -12.35 9.97
N ASN A 131 20.90 -13.37 9.17
CA ASN A 131 20.34 -13.51 7.81
C ASN A 131 18.90 -14.05 7.75
N GLU A 132 18.30 -14.39 8.90
CA GLU A 132 16.96 -14.96 9.00
C GLU A 132 16.15 -14.31 10.11
N ALA A 133 14.84 -14.20 9.92
CA ALA A 133 13.91 -13.77 10.95
C ALA A 133 13.61 -14.94 11.89
N GLN A 134 14.00 -14.80 13.15
CA GLN A 134 13.67 -15.80 14.17
C GLN A 134 12.28 -15.52 14.71
N SER A 135 11.36 -16.48 14.55
CA SER A 135 10.02 -16.35 15.08
C SER A 135 10.03 -16.19 16.60
N LYS A 136 9.18 -15.31 17.13
CA LYS A 136 8.87 -15.24 18.56
C LYS A 136 8.08 -16.47 19.05
N ASN A 137 7.63 -17.33 18.13
CA ASN A 137 6.77 -18.49 18.38
C ASN A 137 5.42 -18.14 19.03
N HIS A 138 4.96 -16.90 18.85
CA HIS A 138 3.66 -16.47 19.34
C HIS A 138 2.53 -17.16 18.56
N VAL A 139 1.43 -17.43 19.26
CA VAL A 139 0.20 -17.94 18.66
C VAL A 139 -0.79 -16.79 18.54
N TYR A 140 -1.33 -16.60 17.35
CA TYR A 140 -2.31 -15.57 17.05
C TYR A 140 -3.68 -16.20 16.85
N ILE A 141 -4.74 -15.54 17.30
CA ILE A 141 -6.11 -15.83 16.86
C ILE A 141 -6.48 -14.78 15.81
N ILE A 142 -6.87 -15.23 14.63
CA ILE A 142 -7.30 -14.38 13.52
C ILE A 142 -8.80 -14.54 13.34
N ASN A 143 -9.55 -13.44 13.47
CA ASN A 143 -10.91 -13.36 12.98
C ASN A 143 -10.87 -13.08 11.47
N ARG A 144 -11.32 -14.04 10.66
CA ARG A 144 -11.29 -13.94 9.18
C ARG A 144 -12.32 -12.94 8.62
N GLY A 145 -13.09 -12.29 9.48
CA GLY A 145 -13.97 -11.21 9.08
C GLY A 145 -15.18 -11.71 8.29
N ARG A 146 -15.50 -11.03 7.20
CA ARG A 146 -16.67 -11.30 6.34
C ARG A 146 -16.30 -11.35 4.86
N ASP A 147 -17.01 -12.18 4.11
CA ASP A 147 -16.94 -12.19 2.64
C ASP A 147 -17.76 -11.04 2.02
N ILE A 148 -17.75 -10.94 0.69
CA ILE A 148 -18.51 -9.93 -0.07
C ILE A 148 -20.03 -10.02 0.12
N GLU A 149 -20.56 -11.18 0.51
CA GLU A 149 -21.98 -11.37 0.85
C GLU A 149 -22.29 -11.01 2.32
N GLY A 150 -21.26 -10.66 3.10
CA GLY A 150 -21.37 -10.27 4.51
C GLY A 150 -21.43 -11.45 5.48
N LYS A 151 -21.27 -12.68 5.00
CA LYS A 151 -21.21 -13.90 5.81
C LYS A 151 -19.90 -13.93 6.60
N ARG A 152 -19.99 -14.35 7.86
CA ARG A 152 -18.82 -14.46 8.75
C ARG A 152 -17.96 -15.66 8.35
N MET A 153 -16.65 -15.43 8.28
CA MET A 153 -15.66 -16.42 7.83
C MET A 153 -15.05 -17.26 8.95
N GLY A 154 -15.36 -16.96 10.22
CA GLY A 154 -14.88 -17.73 11.37
C GLY A 154 -13.51 -17.28 11.89
N PHE A 155 -12.90 -18.13 12.72
CA PHE A 155 -11.64 -17.85 13.40
C PHE A 155 -10.62 -18.96 13.13
N VAL A 156 -9.37 -18.58 12.91
CA VAL A 156 -8.24 -19.50 12.77
C VAL A 156 -7.20 -19.16 13.83
N LYS A 157 -6.54 -20.17 14.40
CA LYS A 157 -5.28 -19.93 15.13
C LYS A 157 -4.10 -20.12 14.20
N MET A 158 -3.10 -19.26 14.32
CA MET A 158 -1.92 -19.25 13.47
C MET A 158 -0.66 -19.07 14.31
N GLN A 159 0.42 -19.74 13.94
CA GLN A 159 1.76 -19.51 14.46
C GLN A 159 2.70 -19.29 13.27
N LEU A 160 3.50 -18.23 13.34
CA LEU A 160 4.54 -17.95 12.35
C LEU A 160 5.77 -18.76 12.75
N LEU A 161 6.29 -19.59 11.85
CA LEU A 161 7.36 -20.54 12.18
C LEU A 161 8.73 -19.97 11.80
N SER A 162 8.86 -19.39 10.62
CA SER A 162 10.11 -18.81 10.12
C SER A 162 9.85 -17.89 8.95
N ALA A 163 10.77 -16.95 8.72
CA ALA A 163 10.85 -16.22 7.45
C ALA A 163 12.30 -15.90 7.08
N ASN A 164 12.58 -15.92 5.79
CA ASN A 164 13.87 -15.55 5.20
C ASN A 164 13.63 -14.96 3.81
N PHE A 165 14.70 -14.73 3.05
CA PHE A 165 14.59 -14.17 1.70
C PHE A 165 13.78 -15.05 0.73
N GLU A 166 13.70 -16.37 0.96
CA GLU A 166 12.93 -17.28 0.11
C GLU A 166 11.43 -17.21 0.40
N GLY A 167 11.03 -16.91 1.64
CA GLY A 167 9.62 -16.95 2.00
C GLY A 167 9.32 -16.99 3.48
N TYR A 168 8.05 -17.25 3.76
CA TYR A 168 7.46 -17.43 5.07
C TYR A 168 6.99 -18.86 5.23
N LYS A 169 6.98 -19.33 6.48
CA LYS A 169 6.33 -20.58 6.87
C LYS A 169 5.39 -20.35 8.04
N ILE A 170 4.15 -20.77 7.89
CA ILE A 170 3.11 -20.61 8.90
C ILE A 170 2.48 -21.95 9.23
N LYS A 171 2.07 -22.13 10.49
CA LYS A 171 1.22 -23.23 10.96
C LYS A 171 -0.13 -22.63 11.32
N PHE A 172 -1.23 -23.29 10.97
CA PHE A 172 -2.57 -22.81 11.31
C PHE A 172 -3.56 -23.97 11.48
N ALA A 173 -4.66 -23.71 12.18
CA ALA A 173 -5.74 -24.67 12.43
C ALA A 173 -7.02 -23.93 12.83
N GLU A 174 -8.15 -24.63 12.83
CA GLU A 174 -9.34 -24.17 13.55
C GLU A 174 -9.05 -24.10 15.06
N LEU A 175 -9.83 -23.31 15.80
CA LEU A 175 -9.63 -23.17 17.25
C LEU A 175 -9.76 -24.52 17.98
N ASP A 176 -10.64 -25.41 17.54
CA ASP A 176 -10.78 -26.76 18.11
C ASP A 176 -9.61 -27.72 17.78
N GLY A 177 -8.64 -27.26 16.98
CA GLY A 177 -7.47 -28.03 16.54
C GLY A 177 -7.70 -28.86 15.29
N SER A 178 -8.91 -28.86 14.72
CA SER A 178 -9.17 -29.49 13.42
C SER A 178 -8.51 -28.71 12.29
N ASN A 179 -8.35 -29.39 11.14
CA ASN A 179 -7.74 -28.82 9.93
C ASN A 179 -6.35 -28.17 10.16
N GLU A 180 -5.55 -28.74 11.07
CA GLU A 180 -4.17 -28.30 11.26
C GLU A 180 -3.35 -28.51 9.99
N SER A 181 -2.71 -27.44 9.54
CA SER A 181 -1.92 -27.42 8.31
C SER A 181 -0.73 -26.47 8.44
N THR A 182 0.17 -26.54 7.47
CA THR A 182 1.32 -25.67 7.32
C THR A 182 1.35 -25.14 5.89
N ALA A 183 1.58 -23.85 5.72
CA ALA A 183 1.75 -23.22 4.41
C ALA A 183 3.13 -22.59 4.29
N SER A 184 3.65 -22.63 3.07
CA SER A 184 4.88 -21.94 2.65
C SER A 184 4.49 -20.87 1.64
N ILE A 185 4.79 -19.61 1.95
CA ILE A 185 4.47 -18.46 1.10
C ILE A 185 5.79 -17.92 0.56
N PRO A 186 6.06 -18.02 -0.75
CA PRO A 186 7.30 -17.53 -1.32
C PRO A 186 7.35 -16.01 -1.28
N ARG A 187 8.55 -15.44 -1.09
CA ARG A 187 8.80 -14.02 -1.35
C ARG A 187 9.21 -13.83 -2.80
N ASN A 188 8.72 -12.76 -3.41
CA ASN A 188 9.09 -12.38 -4.77
C ASN A 188 9.21 -10.85 -4.86
N ASN A 189 10.44 -10.36 -4.98
CA ASN A 189 10.76 -8.94 -4.93
C ASN A 189 10.15 -8.08 -6.06
N LYS A 190 9.56 -8.72 -7.08
CA LYS A 190 8.75 -8.06 -8.11
C LYS A 190 7.43 -7.49 -7.58
N TYR A 191 6.94 -7.99 -6.44
CA TYR A 191 5.68 -7.58 -5.83
C TYR A 191 5.94 -6.83 -4.51
N ASN A 192 4.98 -6.01 -4.06
CA ASN A 192 5.04 -5.52 -2.68
C ASN A 192 4.58 -6.61 -1.71
N TYR A 193 3.48 -7.29 -2.06
CA TYR A 193 2.94 -8.38 -1.27
C TYR A 193 2.58 -9.59 -2.11
N ILE A 194 2.71 -10.77 -1.50
CA ILE A 194 2.09 -12.01 -1.97
C ILE A 194 0.94 -12.35 -1.03
N MET A 195 -0.23 -12.62 -1.58
CA MET A 195 -1.43 -12.88 -0.79
C MET A 195 -1.61 -14.36 -0.50
N PHE A 196 -2.35 -14.65 0.56
CA PHE A 196 -2.67 -15.99 1.04
C PHE A 196 -4.13 -16.04 1.48
N SER A 197 -4.77 -17.19 1.27
CA SER A 197 -6.12 -17.48 1.79
C SER A 197 -6.09 -18.77 2.59
N PHE A 198 -6.74 -18.78 3.76
CA PHE A 198 -6.89 -20.01 4.55
C PHE A 198 -7.77 -21.06 3.86
N ASP A 199 -8.58 -20.66 2.87
CA ASP A 199 -9.42 -21.59 2.11
C ASP A 199 -8.65 -22.35 1.03
N TYR A 200 -7.49 -21.82 0.60
CA TYR A 200 -6.63 -22.40 -0.45
C TYR A 200 -5.16 -22.41 -0.01
N PRO A 201 -4.82 -23.09 1.09
CA PRO A 201 -3.53 -22.91 1.76
C PRO A 201 -2.32 -23.45 0.99
N GLU A 202 -2.56 -24.25 -0.06
CA GLU A 202 -1.55 -24.73 -0.99
C GLU A 202 -1.18 -23.73 -2.09
N GLN A 203 -1.86 -22.57 -2.15
CA GLN A 203 -1.70 -21.57 -3.20
C GLN A 203 -1.19 -20.24 -2.64
N ALA A 204 -0.06 -19.79 -3.19
CA ALA A 204 0.32 -18.38 -3.09
C ALA A 204 -0.45 -17.60 -4.17
N LEU A 205 -1.10 -16.51 -3.76
CA LEU A 205 -1.96 -15.72 -4.64
C LEU A 205 -1.23 -14.44 -5.06
N GLU A 206 -0.77 -14.41 -6.31
CA GLU A 206 -0.28 -13.19 -6.94
C GLU A 206 -1.48 -12.34 -7.37
N LEU A 207 -2.16 -11.67 -6.42
CA LEU A 207 -3.31 -10.80 -6.73
C LEU A 207 -2.87 -9.35 -7.05
N GLU A 208 -1.76 -8.90 -6.47
CA GLU A 208 -1.09 -7.65 -6.84
C GLU A 208 -0.45 -7.80 -8.24
N PRO A 209 -0.41 -6.75 -9.08
CA PRO A 209 0.51 -6.69 -10.21
C PRO A 209 1.97 -6.54 -9.74
N GLU A 210 2.94 -6.74 -10.63
CA GLU A 210 4.33 -6.37 -10.32
C GLU A 210 4.37 -4.88 -9.90
N LYS A 211 5.12 -4.55 -8.85
CA LYS A 211 5.09 -3.23 -8.22
C LYS A 211 5.50 -2.09 -9.16
N GLN A 212 6.19 -2.38 -10.26
CA GLN A 212 6.55 -1.41 -11.29
C GLN A 212 5.40 -1.10 -12.26
N ASP A 213 4.28 -1.82 -12.19
CA ASP A 213 3.19 -1.70 -13.15
C ASP A 213 2.00 -0.89 -12.63
N TRP A 214 1.91 -0.56 -11.35
CA TRP A 214 0.75 0.11 -10.76
C TRP A 214 1.12 1.26 -9.80
N ASP A 215 0.30 2.31 -9.77
CA ASP A 215 0.55 3.50 -8.97
C ASP A 215 -0.39 3.59 -7.76
N ILE A 216 -1.68 3.34 -7.99
CA ILE A 216 -2.73 3.43 -6.97
C ILE A 216 -3.66 2.21 -7.00
N LEU A 217 -4.25 1.92 -5.84
CA LEU A 217 -5.20 0.84 -5.61
C LEU A 217 -6.53 1.41 -5.11
N PHE A 218 -7.59 1.22 -5.87
CA PHE A 218 -8.96 1.44 -5.41
C PHE A 218 -9.44 0.21 -4.66
N THR A 219 -9.77 0.35 -3.39
CA THR A 219 -10.19 -0.81 -2.58
C THR A 219 -11.06 -0.40 -1.40
N ARG A 220 -11.65 -1.40 -0.75
CA ARG A 220 -12.23 -1.25 0.58
C ARG A 220 -11.20 -1.59 1.63
N TYR A 221 -11.25 -0.89 2.75
CA TYR A 221 -10.35 -1.09 3.87
C TYR A 221 -10.96 -0.56 5.16
N LEU A 222 -10.27 -0.78 6.27
CA LEU A 222 -10.68 -0.32 7.58
C LEU A 222 -10.07 1.05 7.89
N ALA A 223 -10.92 2.03 8.17
CA ALA A 223 -10.53 3.34 8.70
C ALA A 223 -11.01 3.49 10.14
N PHE A 224 -10.36 4.38 10.89
CA PHE A 224 -10.70 4.68 12.28
C PHE A 224 -11.38 6.04 12.34
N LEU A 225 -12.71 6.04 12.39
CA LEU A 225 -13.51 7.27 12.35
C LEU A 225 -13.77 7.79 13.77
N PRO A 226 -13.65 9.11 14.02
CA PRO A 226 -14.04 9.70 15.29
C PRO A 226 -15.52 9.43 15.61
N PHE A 227 -15.80 8.82 16.77
CA PHE A 227 -17.14 8.52 17.24
C PHE A 227 -17.20 8.50 18.76
N ASN A 228 -18.08 9.28 19.39
CA ASN A 228 -18.28 9.36 20.84
C ASN A 228 -16.96 9.45 21.65
N ASN A 229 -16.07 10.40 21.29
CA ASN A 229 -14.74 10.59 21.91
C ASN A 229 -13.80 9.38 21.82
N SER A 230 -14.06 8.44 20.90
CA SER A 230 -13.21 7.30 20.59
C SER A 230 -13.02 7.17 19.07
N LEU A 231 -12.25 6.18 18.64
CA LEU A 231 -12.10 5.79 17.25
C LEU A 231 -12.89 4.50 16.98
N LEU A 232 -13.78 4.55 16.01
CA LEU A 232 -14.59 3.42 15.55
C LEU A 232 -13.92 2.80 14.30
N PRO A 233 -13.52 1.51 14.34
CA PRO A 233 -13.16 0.78 13.12
C PRO A 233 -14.37 0.70 12.18
N TYR A 234 -14.22 1.22 10.97
CA TYR A 234 -15.30 1.31 9.99
C TYR A 234 -14.79 0.98 8.59
N GLY A 235 -15.55 0.17 7.85
CA GLY A 235 -15.19 -0.23 6.49
C GLY A 235 -15.53 0.86 5.49
N VAL A 236 -14.52 1.53 4.94
CA VAL A 236 -14.66 2.58 3.92
C VAL A 236 -14.20 2.08 2.55
N THR A 237 -14.55 2.81 1.50
CA THR A 237 -14.03 2.64 0.14
C THR A 237 -13.16 3.84 -0.19
N GLY A 238 -11.94 3.63 -0.67
CA GLY A 238 -11.01 4.71 -0.96
C GLY A 238 -9.84 4.27 -1.83
N VAL A 239 -8.74 5.03 -1.77
CA VAL A 239 -7.58 4.84 -2.62
C VAL A 239 -6.31 4.74 -1.77
N MET A 240 -5.55 3.68 -2.01
CA MET A 240 -4.21 3.50 -1.47
C MET A 240 -3.16 3.75 -2.55
N ILE A 241 -1.95 4.11 -2.14
CA ILE A 241 -0.81 4.27 -3.04
C ILE A 241 0.12 3.04 -2.99
N ASN A 242 0.87 2.82 -4.07
CA ASN A 242 2.00 1.91 -4.08
C ASN A 242 3.17 2.53 -3.29
N HIS A 243 3.12 2.43 -1.96
CA HIS A 243 3.99 3.19 -1.05
C HIS A 243 5.49 2.91 -1.17
N THR A 244 5.89 1.82 -1.83
CA THR A 244 7.31 1.50 -2.01
C THR A 244 7.95 2.32 -3.13
N LEU A 245 7.17 2.70 -4.14
CA LEU A 245 7.65 3.37 -5.34
C LEU A 245 6.97 4.71 -5.64
N THR A 246 5.85 5.00 -4.98
CA THR A 246 5.12 6.25 -5.16
C THR A 246 5.09 7.05 -3.87
N GLU A 247 4.99 8.37 -4.02
CA GLU A 247 4.81 9.31 -2.93
C GLU A 247 3.83 10.38 -3.37
N VAL A 248 3.01 10.86 -2.43
CA VAL A 248 1.87 11.74 -2.73
C VAL A 248 1.78 12.88 -1.74
N THR A 249 1.24 14.00 -2.21
CA THR A 249 0.83 15.14 -1.41
C THR A 249 -0.52 15.66 -1.93
N SER A 250 -1.07 16.70 -1.31
CA SER A 250 -2.30 17.33 -1.77
C SER A 250 -2.28 18.85 -1.61
N ASP A 251 -2.92 19.55 -2.54
CA ASP A 251 -3.20 21.00 -2.51
C ASP A 251 -4.71 21.22 -2.64
N SER A 252 -5.31 21.92 -1.68
CA SER A 252 -6.72 22.29 -1.67
C SER A 252 -6.96 23.80 -1.76
N LEU A 253 -5.89 24.58 -1.94
CA LEU A 253 -5.91 26.04 -1.96
C LEU A 253 -5.83 26.60 -3.38
N ARG A 254 -5.07 25.93 -4.26
CA ARG A 254 -4.84 26.39 -5.63
C ARG A 254 -5.76 25.68 -6.62
N PRO A 255 -6.25 26.37 -7.67
CA PRO A 255 -6.96 25.72 -8.76
C PRO A 255 -6.12 24.62 -9.41
N PHE A 256 -6.77 23.53 -9.84
CA PHE A 256 -6.10 22.42 -10.53
C PHE A 256 -5.25 22.90 -11.72
N SER A 257 -5.68 23.92 -12.46
CA SER A 257 -4.95 24.49 -13.61
C SER A 257 -3.61 25.10 -13.24
N ASP A 258 -3.49 25.63 -12.02
CA ASP A 258 -2.39 26.53 -11.62
C ASP A 258 -1.20 25.76 -11.05
N ILE A 259 -1.41 24.50 -10.64
CA ILE A 259 -0.37 23.61 -10.16
C ILE A 259 0.48 23.13 -11.34
N VAL A 260 1.76 23.49 -11.35
CA VAL A 260 2.73 23.18 -12.43
C VAL A 260 3.99 22.52 -11.89
N LEU A 261 4.83 21.95 -12.77
CA LEU A 261 6.07 21.26 -12.38
C LEU A 261 7.01 22.11 -11.52
N ASN A 262 7.10 23.41 -11.77
CA ASN A 262 7.97 24.30 -10.99
C ASN A 262 7.50 24.48 -9.55
N ASP A 263 6.29 24.03 -9.21
CA ASP A 263 5.79 24.11 -7.84
C ASP A 263 6.18 22.90 -6.99
N ILE A 264 6.68 21.81 -7.59
CA ILE A 264 6.92 20.52 -6.90
C ILE A 264 7.82 20.70 -5.68
N ASP A 265 8.84 21.55 -5.76
CA ASP A 265 9.77 21.82 -4.67
C ASP A 265 9.12 22.51 -3.45
N ASN A 266 7.89 23.01 -3.59
CA ASN A 266 7.12 23.61 -2.50
C ASN A 266 6.32 22.59 -1.69
N TYR A 267 6.30 21.32 -2.11
CA TYR A 267 5.51 20.28 -1.48
C TYR A 267 6.34 19.26 -0.72
N SER A 268 5.79 18.80 0.40
CA SER A 268 6.27 17.63 1.12
C SER A 268 5.45 16.41 0.72
N PHE A 269 6.11 15.39 0.19
CA PHE A 269 5.49 14.15 -0.21
C PHE A 269 5.48 13.12 0.93
N SER A 270 4.48 12.25 0.92
CA SER A 270 4.28 11.17 1.89
C SER A 270 4.21 9.82 1.19
N LYS A 271 4.79 8.80 1.83
CA LYS A 271 4.67 7.39 1.46
C LYS A 271 3.63 6.65 2.30
N SER A 272 2.76 7.34 3.03
CA SER A 272 1.70 6.67 3.80
C SER A 272 0.75 5.94 2.84
N PRO A 273 0.54 4.61 2.95
CA PRO A 273 -0.29 3.84 2.01
C PRO A 273 -1.69 4.43 1.84
N GLY A 274 -2.30 4.89 2.94
CA GLY A 274 -3.64 5.48 2.94
C GLY A 274 -3.69 7.00 2.80
N PHE A 275 -2.65 7.68 2.28
CA PHE A 275 -2.61 9.15 2.25
C PHE A 275 -3.79 9.78 1.48
N ILE A 276 -4.15 9.23 0.30
CA ILE A 276 -5.33 9.68 -0.45
C ILE A 276 -6.60 9.25 0.28
N GLY A 277 -6.64 7.96 0.63
CA GLY A 277 -7.65 7.36 1.47
C GLY A 277 -9.07 7.51 0.94
N HIS A 278 -10.01 7.75 1.85
CA HIS A 278 -11.42 7.97 1.59
C HIS A 278 -11.78 9.46 1.63
N GLU A 279 -10.84 10.31 2.07
CA GLU A 279 -10.96 11.72 2.40
C GLU A 279 -11.24 12.61 1.19
N TRP A 280 -10.94 12.11 -0.02
CA TRP A 280 -11.21 12.77 -1.30
C TRP A 280 -12.71 13.01 -1.57
N LYS A 281 -13.60 12.41 -0.78
CA LYS A 281 -15.05 12.61 -0.86
C LYS A 281 -15.65 12.83 0.52
N ASP A 282 -16.78 13.51 0.56
CA ASP A 282 -17.66 13.56 1.71
C ASP A 282 -18.76 12.49 1.62
N PHE A 283 -19.30 12.12 2.77
CA PHE A 283 -20.44 11.22 2.88
C PHE A 283 -21.54 11.87 3.71
N GLU A 284 -22.71 12.04 3.10
CA GLU A 284 -23.91 12.48 3.78
C GLU A 284 -24.77 11.26 4.13
N LEU A 285 -24.86 10.97 5.43
CA LEU A 285 -25.61 9.82 5.94
C LEU A 285 -27.10 9.90 5.53
N ASN A 286 -27.67 11.10 5.55
CA ASN A 286 -29.05 11.33 5.14
C ASN A 286 -29.13 11.29 3.60
N GLY A 287 -29.57 10.17 3.06
CA GLY A 287 -29.65 9.93 1.61
C GLY A 287 -28.49 9.11 1.04
N GLU A 288 -27.50 8.74 1.86
CA GLU A 288 -26.31 7.96 1.47
C GLU A 288 -25.57 8.53 0.25
N ILE A 289 -25.40 9.86 0.24
CA ILE A 289 -24.81 10.59 -0.89
C ILE A 289 -23.30 10.74 -0.66
N TYR A 290 -22.53 10.54 -1.73
CA TYR A 290 -21.10 10.80 -1.76
C TYR A 290 -20.80 11.99 -2.66
N THR A 291 -19.98 12.93 -2.21
CA THR A 291 -19.62 14.11 -3.01
C THR A 291 -18.11 14.20 -3.12
N ALA A 292 -17.57 14.16 -4.35
CA ALA A 292 -16.13 14.33 -4.58
C ALA A 292 -15.71 15.76 -4.21
N LYS A 293 -14.56 15.89 -3.54
CA LYS A 293 -13.93 17.17 -3.25
C LYS A 293 -13.07 17.58 -4.44
N ASP A 294 -13.72 18.05 -5.49
CA ASP A 294 -13.08 18.46 -6.74
C ASP A 294 -12.12 19.66 -6.61
N TYR A 295 -12.08 20.32 -5.44
CA TYR A 295 -11.09 21.34 -5.11
C TYR A 295 -9.77 20.77 -4.54
N VAL A 296 -9.72 19.48 -4.18
CA VAL A 296 -8.49 18.83 -3.70
C VAL A 296 -7.73 18.22 -4.87
N THR A 297 -6.56 18.78 -5.16
CA THR A 297 -5.62 18.21 -6.13
C THR A 297 -4.58 17.38 -5.42
N TYR A 298 -4.49 16.11 -5.76
CA TYR A 298 -3.39 15.25 -5.38
C TYR A 298 -2.24 15.41 -6.36
N ILE A 299 -1.03 15.45 -5.84
CA ILE A 299 0.20 15.50 -6.63
C ILE A 299 1.01 14.29 -6.20
N PHE A 300 1.40 13.45 -7.15
CA PHE A 300 2.16 12.24 -6.81
C PHE A 300 3.30 12.01 -7.81
N LYS A 301 4.34 11.36 -7.32
CA LYS A 301 5.43 10.83 -8.12
C LYS A 301 5.13 9.35 -8.40
N ASP A 302 5.04 8.99 -9.67
CA ASP A 302 4.68 7.64 -10.11
C ASP A 302 5.87 6.66 -10.02
N VAL A 303 5.61 5.39 -10.32
CA VAL A 303 6.64 4.33 -10.31
C VAL A 303 7.77 4.53 -11.32
N ASN A 304 7.62 5.45 -12.28
CA ASN A 304 8.61 5.79 -13.31
C ASN A 304 9.28 7.16 -13.04
N ASP A 305 9.18 7.67 -11.81
CA ASP A 305 9.69 8.97 -11.37
C ASP A 305 9.08 10.21 -12.05
N PHE A 306 7.92 10.08 -12.73
CA PHE A 306 7.20 11.23 -13.26
C PHE A 306 6.26 11.84 -12.22
N TYR A 307 6.20 13.17 -12.19
CA TYR A 307 5.20 13.89 -11.41
C TYR A 307 3.89 14.01 -12.17
N TRP A 308 2.81 13.80 -11.45
CA TRP A 308 1.45 13.93 -11.92
C TRP A 308 0.64 14.77 -10.95
N LYS A 309 -0.36 15.48 -11.47
CA LYS A 309 -1.48 15.96 -10.67
C LYS A 309 -2.76 15.25 -11.08
N PHE A 310 -3.63 14.97 -10.12
CA PHE A 310 -4.97 14.47 -10.39
C PHE A 310 -5.96 14.95 -9.33
N ARG A 311 -7.24 14.93 -9.66
CA ARG A 311 -8.33 15.16 -8.69
C ARG A 311 -9.55 14.34 -9.06
N PHE A 312 -10.29 13.93 -8.04
CA PHE A 312 -11.59 13.30 -8.23
C PHE A 312 -12.64 14.34 -8.56
N ILE A 313 -13.51 14.01 -9.51
CA ILE A 313 -14.58 14.90 -9.98
C ILE A 313 -15.97 14.25 -9.86
N ASP A 314 -16.04 12.92 -9.67
CA ASP A 314 -17.31 12.21 -9.48
C ASP A 314 -17.08 10.86 -8.77
N PHE A 315 -18.17 10.26 -8.28
CA PHE A 315 -18.21 8.89 -7.75
C PHE A 315 -19.34 8.04 -8.35
N TYR A 316 -20.15 8.63 -9.22
CA TYR A 316 -21.30 7.97 -9.84
C TYR A 316 -21.10 7.75 -11.34
N ASN A 317 -21.72 6.70 -11.86
CA ASN A 317 -21.90 6.53 -13.30
C ASN A 317 -23.08 7.37 -13.82
N ASP A 318 -23.31 7.29 -15.13
CA ASP A 318 -24.38 8.04 -15.80
C ASP A 318 -25.78 7.64 -15.31
N ASP A 319 -25.94 6.40 -14.82
CA ASP A 319 -27.16 5.85 -14.21
C ASP A 319 -27.30 6.20 -12.71
N LYS A 320 -26.44 7.08 -12.17
CA LYS A 320 -26.43 7.49 -10.74
C LYS A 320 -26.17 6.36 -9.76
N GLN A 321 -25.52 5.28 -10.20
CA GLN A 321 -25.02 4.23 -9.33
C GLN A 321 -23.67 4.66 -8.75
N ARG A 322 -23.47 4.45 -7.45
CA ARG A 322 -22.20 4.72 -6.74
C ARG A 322 -21.14 3.69 -7.12
N GLY A 323 -19.87 3.95 -6.78
CA GLY A 323 -18.77 3.01 -7.01
C GLY A 323 -18.03 3.21 -8.32
N TYR A 324 -18.15 4.41 -8.89
CA TYR A 324 -17.49 4.78 -10.13
C TYR A 324 -16.66 6.06 -9.93
N PRO A 325 -15.57 6.02 -9.13
CA PRO A 325 -14.63 7.13 -9.04
C PRO A 325 -14.23 7.63 -10.42
N LYS A 326 -14.52 8.91 -10.70
CA LYS A 326 -14.10 9.62 -11.90
C LYS A 326 -13.07 10.66 -11.50
N PHE A 327 -11.97 10.72 -12.22
CA PHE A 327 -10.90 11.68 -11.94
C PHE A 327 -10.29 12.20 -13.22
N GLU A 328 -9.78 13.42 -13.14
CA GLU A 328 -8.94 14.00 -14.19
C GLU A 328 -7.49 14.08 -13.73
N PHE A 329 -6.56 13.91 -14.66
CA PHE A 329 -5.13 13.87 -14.35
C PHE A 329 -4.27 14.37 -15.49
N LYS A 330 -3.07 14.84 -15.14
CA LYS A 330 -2.09 15.39 -16.09
C LYS A 330 -0.66 15.21 -15.58
N LYS A 331 0.26 14.83 -16.48
CA LYS A 331 1.70 14.78 -16.20
C LYS A 331 2.25 16.21 -16.09
N LEU A 332 3.07 16.49 -15.08
CA LEU A 332 3.56 17.84 -14.75
C LEU A 332 4.80 18.25 -15.54
#